data_AF-A0A7S2JXM4-F1
#
_entry.id   AF-A0A7S2JXM4-F1
#
_cell.length_a   1.000
_cell.length_b   1.000
_cell.length_c   1.000
_cell.angle_alpha   90.00
_cell.angle_beta   90.00
_cell.angle_gamma   90.00
#
_symmetry.space_group_name_H-M   'P 1'
#
loop_
_entity.id
_entity.type
_entity.pdbx_description
1 polymer ?
#
loop_
_entity_poly.entity_id
_entity_poly.type
_entity_poly.pdbx_seq_one_letter_code
_entity_poly.pdbx_strand_id
1 'polypeptide(L)'
;NLHRLAGQLQNDLLDHNYWYLFNEDSFRTAKALNLAIPGGPKFEPLFRDDAAGVDEDDWNEFNDVHKIIIRQPIRTEYRIAFPHLYNSRPRKISIAPYHHPHLTYVHTEDPDMPAYYFDPELNPILKASRRSRQNNSSGSDGRSSKKA
;
A
#
# COMPACT_ATOMS: atom_id res chain seq x y z
N ASN A 1 32.66 8.08 -3.68
CA ASN A 1 33.40 8.26 -2.41
C ASN A 1 32.59 8.91 -1.29
N LEU A 2 31.93 10.06 -1.49
CA LEU A 2 31.16 10.70 -0.41
C LEU A 2 30.02 9.82 0.13
N HIS A 3 29.22 9.21 -0.75
CA HIS A 3 28.12 8.31 -0.37
C HIS A 3 28.57 7.20 0.61
N ARG A 4 29.67 6.51 0.28
CA ARG A 4 30.24 5.46 1.14
C ARG A 4 30.71 5.99 2.51
N LEU A 5 31.30 7.18 2.56
CA LEU A 5 31.76 7.79 3.82
C LEU A 5 30.58 8.23 4.70
N ALA A 6 29.49 8.68 4.08
CA ALA A 6 28.28 9.14 4.78
C ALA A 6 27.35 7.99 5.21
N GLY A 7 27.67 6.73 4.89
CA GLY A 7 26.81 5.57 5.14
C GLY A 7 26.38 5.39 6.60
N GLN A 8 27.17 5.85 7.57
CA GLN A 8 26.78 5.80 8.99
C GLN A 8 25.62 6.76 9.37
N LEU A 9 25.44 7.83 8.58
CA LEU A 9 24.42 8.86 8.82
C LEU A 9 23.25 8.76 7.85
N GLN A 10 23.45 8.10 6.71
CA GLN A 10 22.41 7.91 5.71
C GLN A 10 21.48 6.77 6.12
N ASN A 11 20.21 6.94 5.77
CA ASN A 11 19.21 5.91 5.99
C ASN A 11 19.25 4.91 4.84
N ASP A 12 19.08 3.63 5.16
CA ASP A 12 19.01 2.52 4.19
C ASP A 12 17.57 2.28 3.68
N LEU A 13 16.61 3.05 4.19
CA LEU A 13 15.22 3.03 3.73
C LEU A 13 15.08 3.74 2.39
N LEU A 14 15.08 2.95 1.32
CA LEU A 14 14.95 3.44 -0.05
C LEU A 14 13.49 3.50 -0.54
N ASP A 15 12.59 2.66 0.00
CA ASP A 15 11.18 2.62 -0.41
C ASP A 15 10.34 3.69 0.30
N HIS A 16 9.67 4.53 -0.49
CA HIS A 16 8.73 5.54 0.01
C HIS A 16 7.54 4.97 0.77
N ASN A 17 7.17 3.71 0.52
CA ASN A 17 6.08 3.04 1.25
C ASN A 17 6.37 2.88 2.74
N TYR A 18 7.64 2.94 3.17
CA TYR A 18 7.99 2.89 4.60
C TYR A 18 7.31 4.01 5.40
N TRP A 19 7.18 5.20 4.82
CA TRP A 19 6.56 6.37 5.47
C TRP A 19 5.03 6.42 5.29
N TYR A 20 4.38 5.29 5.02
CA TYR A 20 2.92 5.22 4.99
C TYR A 20 2.35 5.66 6.34
N LEU A 21 1.45 6.65 6.30
CA LEU A 21 0.90 7.36 7.47
C LEU A 21 1.92 8.13 8.32
N PHE A 22 3.21 8.11 7.97
CA PHE A 22 4.27 8.80 8.68
C PHE A 22 4.93 9.88 7.81
N ASN A 23 4.08 10.61 7.07
CA ASN A 23 4.46 11.71 6.21
C ASN A 23 3.76 13.02 6.63
N GLU A 24 4.20 14.13 6.05
CA GLU A 24 3.70 15.46 6.40
C GLU A 24 2.17 15.58 6.24
N ASP A 25 1.62 15.05 5.14
CA ASP A 25 0.18 15.08 4.86
C ASP A 25 -0.63 14.32 5.91
N SER A 26 -0.13 13.17 6.35
CA SER A 26 -0.75 12.37 7.41
C SER A 26 -0.72 13.11 8.75
N PHE A 27 0.37 13.81 9.07
CA PHE A 27 0.44 14.64 10.28
C PHE A 27 -0.47 15.88 10.21
N ARG A 28 -0.60 16.51 9.04
CA ARG A 28 -1.55 17.61 8.81
C ARG A 28 -2.98 17.15 9.05
N THR A 29 -3.33 15.97 8.52
CA THR A 29 -4.64 15.34 8.72
C THR A 29 -4.87 14.91 10.18
N ALA A 30 -3.88 14.31 10.83
CA ALA A 30 -3.95 13.95 12.25
C ALA A 30 -4.21 15.18 13.14
N LYS A 31 -3.48 16.28 12.89
CA LYS A 31 -3.69 17.55 13.57
C LYS A 31 -5.08 18.14 13.33
N ALA A 32 -5.56 18.11 12.08
CA ALA A 32 -6.86 18.66 11.72
C ALA A 32 -8.02 17.91 12.39
N LEU A 33 -7.89 16.58 12.53
CA LEU A 33 -8.88 15.70 13.13
C LEU A 33 -8.72 15.51 14.65
N ASN A 34 -7.74 16.16 15.29
CA ASN A 34 -7.38 15.94 16.68
C ASN A 34 -7.11 14.45 17.02
N LEU A 35 -6.46 13.74 16.10
CA LEU A 35 -6.06 12.35 16.24
C LEU A 35 -4.54 12.24 16.38
N ALA A 36 -4.09 11.15 16.99
CA ALA A 36 -2.69 10.82 17.13
C ALA A 36 -2.38 9.50 16.39
N ILE A 37 -1.32 9.53 15.58
CA ILE A 37 -0.73 8.33 14.97
C ILE A 37 0.16 7.68 16.03
N PRO A 38 0.17 6.34 16.18
CA PRO A 38 1.12 5.68 17.07
C PRO A 38 2.57 6.07 16.74
N GLY A 39 3.33 6.53 17.74
CA GLY A 39 4.70 7.03 17.54
C GLY A 39 4.81 8.41 16.87
N GLY A 40 3.69 9.02 16.47
CA GLY A 40 3.62 10.36 15.91
C GLY A 40 3.40 11.46 16.95
N PRO A 41 3.55 12.73 16.54
CA PRO A 41 3.30 13.88 17.41
C PRO A 41 1.81 14.01 17.75
N LYS A 42 1.53 14.62 18.92
CA LYS A 42 0.20 15.08 19.33
C LYS A 42 0.11 16.59 19.21
N PHE A 43 -1.07 17.09 18.91
CA PHE A 43 -1.33 18.53 18.75
C PHE A 43 -2.56 18.94 19.55
N GLU A 44 -2.67 20.24 19.80
CA GLU A 44 -3.92 20.83 20.29
C GLU A 44 -5.01 20.76 19.21
N PRO A 45 -6.28 20.61 19.60
CA PRO A 45 -7.40 20.60 18.66
C PRO A 45 -7.42 21.87 17.79
N LEU A 46 -7.44 21.68 16.47
CA LEU A 46 -7.52 22.80 15.52
C LEU A 46 -8.88 23.50 15.59
N PHE A 47 -9.93 22.70 15.83
CA PHE A 47 -11.32 23.11 15.94
C PHE A 47 -11.79 22.82 17.36
N ARG A 48 -12.11 23.87 18.12
CA ARG A 48 -12.50 23.76 19.54
C ARG A 48 -13.96 23.35 19.72
N ASP A 49 -14.77 23.61 18.71
CA ASP A 49 -16.16 23.18 18.57
C ASP A 49 -16.27 21.65 18.64
N ASP A 50 -15.42 20.92 17.92
CA ASP A 50 -15.40 19.44 17.93
C ASP A 50 -14.91 18.88 19.29
N ALA A 51 -14.05 19.62 19.98
CA ALA A 51 -13.51 19.20 21.29
C ALA A 51 -14.46 19.50 22.47
N ALA A 52 -15.44 20.38 22.27
CA ALA A 52 -16.35 20.83 23.32
C ALA A 52 -17.54 19.88 23.56
N GLY A 53 -17.61 18.74 22.85
CA GLY A 53 -18.70 17.77 22.99
C GLY A 53 -20.07 18.34 22.58
N VAL A 54 -20.08 19.44 21.81
CA VAL A 54 -21.28 20.02 21.20
C VAL A 54 -21.47 19.39 19.81
N ASP A 55 -21.23 18.09 19.72
CA ASP A 55 -21.51 17.34 18.51
C ASP A 55 -22.92 16.76 18.64
N GLU A 56 -23.82 17.24 17.80
CA GLU A 56 -25.11 16.60 17.50
C GLU A 56 -24.95 15.16 16.96
N ASP A 57 -23.70 14.69 16.75
CA ASP A 57 -23.36 13.38 16.21
C ASP A 57 -23.62 12.22 17.21
N ASP A 58 -23.66 12.46 18.52
CA ASP A 58 -23.80 11.38 19.53
C ASP A 58 -25.23 10.81 19.66
N TRP A 59 -26.24 11.55 19.21
CA TRP A 59 -27.66 11.13 19.28
C TRP A 59 -28.41 11.39 17.98
N ASN A 60 -27.98 10.74 16.90
CA ASN A 60 -28.68 10.78 15.62
C ASN A 60 -29.25 9.41 15.22
N GLU A 61 -30.24 9.40 14.33
CA GLU A 61 -30.89 8.16 13.86
C GLU A 61 -29.93 7.20 13.12
N PHE A 62 -28.84 7.75 12.57
CA PHE A 62 -27.83 7.02 11.81
C PHE A 62 -26.81 6.29 12.71
N ASN A 63 -26.55 6.82 13.91
CA ASN A 63 -25.57 6.32 14.87
C ASN A 63 -26.22 5.45 15.96
N ASP A 64 -27.47 5.03 15.77
CA ASP A 64 -28.18 4.12 16.68
C ASP A 64 -27.41 2.79 16.84
N VAL A 65 -27.04 2.47 18.08
CA VAL A 65 -26.31 1.26 18.47
C VAL A 65 -27.01 -0.01 18.02
N HIS A 66 -28.34 0.00 17.91
CA HIS A 66 -29.11 -1.17 17.44
C HIS A 66 -29.04 -1.37 15.92
N LYS A 67 -28.64 -0.34 15.16
CA LYS A 67 -28.54 -0.37 13.69
C LYS A 67 -27.11 -0.53 13.19
N ILE A 68 -26.10 -0.27 14.05
CA ILE A 68 -24.69 -0.41 13.72
C ILE A 68 -24.23 -1.86 13.90
N ILE A 69 -23.61 -2.43 12.85
CA ILE A 69 -22.98 -3.74 12.91
C ILE A 69 -21.47 -3.57 13.19
N ILE A 70 -21.04 -3.88 14.42
CA ILE A 70 -19.62 -3.81 14.80
C ILE A 70 -18.96 -5.18 14.59
N ARG A 71 -18.17 -5.30 13.52
CA ARG A 71 -17.33 -6.50 13.28
C ARG A 71 -15.88 -6.31 13.70
N GLN A 72 -15.35 -5.11 13.45
CA GLN A 72 -14.01 -4.69 13.80
C GLN A 72 -14.06 -3.21 14.19
N PRO A 73 -13.40 -2.79 15.28
CA PRO A 73 -13.38 -1.39 15.66
C PRO A 73 -12.60 -0.56 14.64
N ILE A 74 -13.11 0.62 14.31
CA ILE A 74 -12.44 1.56 13.41
C ILE A 74 -11.26 2.19 14.17
N ARG A 75 -10.04 1.97 13.69
CA ARG A 75 -8.82 2.51 14.30
C ARG A 75 -8.51 3.92 13.82
N THR A 76 -7.67 4.65 14.55
CA THR A 76 -7.26 6.02 14.20
C THR A 76 -6.50 6.07 12.87
N GLU A 77 -5.74 5.01 12.53
CA GLU A 77 -5.04 4.92 11.25
C GLU A 77 -6.00 4.93 10.06
N TYR A 78 -7.18 4.31 10.18
CA TYR A 78 -8.19 4.31 9.11
C TYR A 78 -8.81 5.69 8.94
N ARG A 79 -9.06 6.40 10.04
CA ARG A 79 -9.55 7.78 10.04
C ARG A 79 -8.56 8.75 9.39
N ILE A 80 -7.27 8.45 9.40
CA ILE A 80 -6.23 9.29 8.77
C ILE A 80 -5.98 8.85 7.31
N ALA A 81 -5.95 7.55 7.03
CA ALA A 81 -5.76 7.01 5.69
C ALA A 81 -6.91 7.37 4.74
N PHE A 82 -8.15 7.30 5.22
CA PHE A 82 -9.35 7.57 4.46
C PHE A 82 -10.22 8.61 5.18
N PRO A 83 -9.76 9.88 5.20
CA PRO A 83 -10.32 10.87 6.10
C PRO A 83 -11.75 11.28 5.76
N HIS A 84 -12.13 11.19 4.48
CA HIS A 84 -13.50 11.47 4.04
C HIS A 84 -14.50 10.33 4.30
N LEU A 85 -14.04 9.12 4.60
CA LEU A 85 -14.90 7.95 4.77
C LEU A 85 -15.24 7.69 6.24
N TYR A 86 -14.25 7.80 7.14
CA TYR A 86 -14.39 7.40 8.54
C TYR A 86 -14.49 8.57 9.52
N ASN A 87 -14.67 9.80 9.04
CA ASN A 87 -14.87 10.97 9.90
C ASN A 87 -16.12 11.72 9.47
N SER A 88 -16.89 12.19 10.45
CA SER A 88 -17.84 13.26 10.24
C SER A 88 -17.07 14.58 10.04
N ARG A 89 -17.60 15.45 9.17
CA ARG A 89 -17.14 16.84 8.97
C ARG A 89 -15.62 17.01 8.81
N PRO A 90 -14.97 16.33 7.85
CA PRO A 90 -13.53 16.45 7.68
C PRO A 90 -13.15 17.85 7.14
N ARG A 91 -12.43 18.64 7.95
CA ARG A 91 -12.03 20.03 7.65
C ARG A 91 -10.52 20.18 7.64
N LYS A 92 -9.97 20.98 6.71
CA LYS A 92 -8.52 21.30 6.61
C LYS A 92 -7.59 20.08 6.60
N ILE A 93 -8.06 18.97 6.04
CA ILE A 93 -7.31 17.72 5.85
C ILE A 93 -6.47 17.75 4.58
N SER A 94 -5.39 16.97 4.57
CA SER A 94 -4.53 16.72 3.39
C SER A 94 -4.63 15.26 2.97
N ILE A 95 -4.68 15.00 1.67
CA ILE A 95 -4.76 13.63 1.12
C ILE A 95 -3.34 13.14 0.85
N ALA A 96 -2.89 12.18 1.65
CA ALA A 96 -1.61 11.52 1.44
C ALA A 96 -1.70 10.47 0.32
N PRO A 97 -0.61 10.20 -0.42
CA PRO A 97 -0.53 9.07 -1.33
C PRO A 97 -0.79 7.75 -0.61
N TYR A 98 -1.64 6.90 -1.19
CA TYR A 98 -1.95 5.60 -0.60
C TYR A 98 -0.79 4.60 -0.75
N HIS A 99 -0.16 4.58 -1.93
CA HIS A 99 0.85 3.59 -2.27
C HIS A 99 1.79 4.08 -3.37
N HIS A 100 3.04 3.67 -3.32
CA HIS A 100 4.04 3.82 -4.37
C HIS A 100 4.44 2.44 -4.90
N PRO A 101 4.85 2.30 -6.18
CA PRO A 101 5.38 1.03 -6.66
C PRO A 101 6.52 0.53 -5.75
N HIS A 102 6.43 -0.72 -5.28
CA HIS A 102 7.44 -1.31 -4.39
C HIS A 102 8.81 -1.28 -5.06
N LEU A 103 9.81 -0.79 -4.33
CA LEU A 103 11.18 -0.74 -4.82
C LEU A 103 11.87 -2.10 -4.59
N THR A 104 12.08 -2.85 -5.68
CA THR A 104 12.86 -4.09 -5.66
C THR A 104 14.29 -3.82 -6.09
N TYR A 105 15.08 -3.24 -5.18
CA TYR A 105 16.50 -2.98 -5.40
C TYR A 105 17.34 -3.98 -4.60
N VAL A 106 18.27 -4.64 -5.27
CA VAL A 106 19.24 -5.55 -4.65
C VAL A 106 20.57 -4.82 -4.58
N HIS A 107 21.10 -4.69 -3.36
CA HIS A 107 22.37 -4.01 -3.13
C HIS A 107 23.54 -4.99 -3.24
N THR A 108 24.58 -4.60 -3.97
CA THR A 108 25.78 -5.42 -4.20
C THR A 108 26.91 -4.94 -3.30
N GLU A 109 27.33 -5.77 -2.35
CA GLU A 109 28.43 -5.44 -1.43
C GLU A 109 29.82 -5.73 -2.04
N ASP A 110 29.90 -6.72 -2.94
CA ASP A 110 31.16 -7.17 -3.54
C ASP A 110 31.43 -6.42 -4.86
N PRO A 111 32.48 -5.59 -4.93
CA PRO A 111 32.85 -4.86 -6.13
C PRO A 111 33.48 -5.74 -7.22
N ASP A 112 33.91 -6.97 -6.89
CA ASP A 112 34.52 -7.89 -7.87
C ASP A 112 33.45 -8.61 -8.71
N MET A 113 32.18 -8.58 -8.29
CA MET A 113 31.06 -9.11 -9.06
C MET A 113 30.67 -8.21 -10.25
N PRO A 114 30.15 -8.81 -11.35
CA PRO A 114 29.71 -8.02 -12.50
C PRO A 114 28.52 -7.12 -12.14
N ALA A 115 28.39 -5.96 -12.79
CA ALA A 115 27.30 -5.01 -12.50
C ALA A 115 25.89 -5.58 -12.74
N TYR A 116 25.75 -6.57 -13.63
CA TYR A 116 24.51 -7.26 -13.90
C TYR A 116 24.70 -8.76 -13.74
N TYR A 117 24.05 -9.33 -12.73
CA TYR A 117 23.97 -10.77 -12.51
C TYR A 117 22.59 -11.16 -11.98
N PHE A 118 22.31 -12.46 -11.99
CA PHE A 118 21.10 -12.99 -11.39
C PHE A 118 21.35 -13.21 -9.90
N ASP A 119 20.81 -12.33 -9.06
CA ASP A 119 21.03 -12.39 -7.62
C ASP A 119 20.33 -13.60 -6.97
N PRO A 120 20.99 -14.33 -6.04
CA PRO A 120 20.37 -15.45 -5.33
C PRO A 120 19.09 -15.12 -4.54
N GLU A 121 18.87 -13.86 -4.15
CA GLU A 121 17.64 -13.40 -3.50
C GLU A 121 16.45 -13.36 -4.47
N LEU A 122 16.71 -13.32 -5.79
CA LEU A 122 15.67 -13.33 -6.80
C LEU A 122 15.11 -14.73 -6.99
N ASN A 123 13.78 -14.81 -7.06
CA ASN A 123 13.11 -16.07 -7.38
C ASN A 123 13.52 -16.58 -8.77
N PRO A 124 13.94 -17.86 -8.91
CA PRO A 124 14.41 -18.40 -10.17
C PRO A 124 13.31 -18.40 -11.22
N ILE A 125 13.68 -18.05 -12.46
CA ILE A 125 12.75 -18.02 -13.58
C ILE A 125 12.44 -19.45 -14.01
N LEU A 126 11.21 -19.89 -13.78
CA LEU A 126 10.72 -21.18 -14.24
C LEU A 126 10.44 -21.13 -15.75
N LYS A 127 10.96 -22.10 -16.49
CA LYS A 127 10.62 -22.28 -17.90
C LYS A 127 9.22 -22.90 -17.99
N ALA A 128 8.19 -22.07 -18.14
CA ALA A 128 6.86 -22.56 -18.52
C ALA A 128 6.92 -23.06 -19.97
N SER A 129 6.68 -24.35 -20.17
CA SER A 129 6.62 -24.96 -21.51
C SER A 129 5.52 -24.27 -22.33
N ARG A 130 5.87 -23.70 -23.49
CA ARG A 130 4.88 -23.33 -24.50
C ARG A 130 4.11 -24.61 -24.82
N ARG A 131 2.82 -24.69 -24.46
CA ARG A 131 1.92 -25.68 -25.05
C ARG A 131 2.03 -25.51 -26.56
N SER A 132 2.74 -26.40 -27.23
CA SER A 132 2.63 -26.52 -28.68
C SER A 132 1.17 -26.85 -28.92
N ARG A 133 0.40 -25.91 -29.46
CA ARG A 133 -0.84 -26.24 -30.15
C ARG A 133 -0.43 -27.18 -31.28
N GLN A 134 -0.44 -28.48 -31.02
CA GLN A 134 -0.57 -29.46 -32.09
C GLN A 134 -1.92 -29.17 -32.73
N ASN A 135 -1.89 -28.45 -33.84
CA ASN A 135 -3.00 -28.40 -34.76
C ASN A 135 -3.21 -29.84 -35.25
N ASN A 136 -4.08 -30.58 -34.56
CA ASN A 136 -4.70 -31.77 -35.13
C ASN A 136 -5.57 -31.30 -36.30
N SER A 137 -4.95 -31.11 -37.46
CA SER A 137 -5.63 -31.16 -38.73
C SER A 137 -6.01 -32.63 -38.96
N SER A 138 -7.13 -33.04 -38.36
CA SER A 138 -7.85 -34.23 -38.81
C SER A 138 -8.42 -33.91 -40.19
N GLY A 139 -7.56 -34.05 -41.21
CA GLY A 139 -7.97 -34.11 -42.61
C GLY A 139 -8.91 -35.29 -42.78
N SER A 140 -10.20 -34.99 -42.86
CA SER A 140 -11.22 -35.90 -43.33
C SER A 140 -11.06 -36.03 -44.85
N ASP A 141 -10.34 -37.06 -45.31
CA ASP A 141 -10.50 -37.53 -46.69
C ASP A 141 -10.68 -39.04 -46.71
N GLY A 142 -11.86 -39.43 -47.16
CA GLY A 142 -12.29 -40.81 -47.28
C GLY A 142 -11.88 -41.45 -48.60
N ARG A 143 -12.10 -42.77 -48.59
CA ARG A 143 -12.23 -43.70 -49.74
C ARG A 143 -10.96 -44.25 -50.40
N SER A 144 -10.68 -45.50 -50.00
CA SER A 144 -10.69 -46.71 -50.86
C SER A 144 -9.70 -46.76 -52.03
N SER A 145 -8.71 -47.65 -51.93
CA SER A 145 -8.71 -48.91 -52.69
C SER A 145 -7.60 -49.84 -52.21
N LYS A 146 -7.96 -51.11 -51.99
CA LYS A 146 -7.02 -52.23 -51.84
C LYS A 146 -6.34 -52.50 -53.18
N LYS A 147 -5.04 -52.75 -53.18
CA LYS A 147 -4.38 -53.59 -54.19
C LYS A 147 -3.43 -54.57 -53.51
N ALA A 148 -3.48 -55.79 -54.03
CA ALA A 148 -2.45 -56.82 -53.90
C ALA A 148 -1.13 -56.35 -54.53
#